data_AF-A0A2D6N3V6-F1
#
_entry.id   AF-A0A2D6N3V6-F1
#
_cell.length_a   1.000
_cell.length_b   1.000
_cell.length_c   1.000
_cell.angle_alpha   90.00
_cell.angle_beta   90.00
_cell.angle_gamma   90.00
#
_symmetry.space_group_name_H-M   'P 1'
#
loop_
_entity.id
_entity.type
_entity.pdbx_description
1 polymer ?
#
loop_
_entity_poly.entity_id
_entity_poly.type
_entity_poly.pdbx_seq_one_letter_code
_entity_poly.pdbx_strand_id
1 'polypeptide(L)'
;MAGSRRLDAVYDVLVAGGGGSGLMAAIEAAEQRAKVLLVEKQPTLGGSTGMAIGSVTAAGTALQAAAGIQDSADGHLQDLLKCLPPGNRSEDYDLALSRLMVERAPQAIARLIELGVRFSGPHPEPPHTVYRMHNIVPDTTAAINTLGVAARSRGVTVQTET
;
A
#
# COMPACT_ATOMS: atom_id res chain seq x y z
N MET A 1 8.84 -26.12 -27.11
CA MET A 1 9.72 -24.95 -27.34
C MET A 1 8.84 -23.71 -27.34
N ALA A 2 8.62 -23.09 -26.17
CA ALA A 2 7.88 -21.84 -26.11
C ALA A 2 8.77 -20.75 -26.74
N GLY A 3 8.38 -20.25 -27.91
CA GLY A 3 9.12 -19.21 -28.61
C GLY A 3 9.27 -17.99 -27.70
N SER A 4 10.49 -17.49 -27.57
CA SER A 4 10.78 -16.21 -26.90
C SER A 4 9.93 -15.13 -27.58
N ARG A 5 8.84 -14.72 -26.92
CA ARG A 5 8.05 -13.56 -27.33
C ARG A 5 8.92 -12.34 -27.07
N ARG A 6 9.44 -11.74 -28.14
CA ARG A 6 10.09 -10.43 -28.07
C ARG A 6 9.04 -9.45 -27.55
N LEU A 7 9.38 -8.65 -26.54
CA LEU A 7 8.50 -7.57 -26.11
C LEU A 7 8.37 -6.59 -27.29
N ASP A 8 7.17 -6.43 -27.82
CA ASP A 8 6.89 -5.55 -28.97
C ASP A 8 7.03 -4.05 -28.62
N ALA A 9 7.32 -3.73 -27.35
CA ALA A 9 7.50 -2.38 -26.83
C ALA A 9 8.59 -2.32 -25.76
N VAL A 10 9.37 -1.24 -25.77
CA VAL A 10 10.31 -0.86 -24.70
C VAL A 10 9.54 -0.09 -23.62
N TYR A 11 9.81 -0.38 -22.35
CA TYR A 11 9.27 0.27 -21.17
C TYR A 11 10.42 0.78 -20.29
N ASP A 12 10.20 1.85 -19.54
CA ASP A 12 11.18 2.40 -18.59
C ASP A 12 11.12 1.66 -17.26
N VAL A 13 9.91 1.26 -16.84
CA VAL A 13 9.66 0.54 -15.58
C VAL A 13 8.76 -0.66 -15.83
N LEU A 14 9.19 -1.82 -15.34
CA LEU A 14 8.37 -3.03 -15.22
C LEU A 14 7.99 -3.23 -13.75
N VAL A 15 6.70 -3.31 -13.47
CA VAL A 15 6.17 -3.68 -12.15
C VAL A 15 5.60 -5.10 -12.22
N ALA A 16 6.11 -5.99 -11.37
CA ALA A 16 5.61 -7.36 -11.27
C ALA A 16 4.68 -7.49 -10.06
N GLY A 17 3.40 -7.77 -10.33
CA GLY A 17 2.34 -7.93 -9.35
C GLY A 17 1.32 -6.78 -9.37
N GLY A 18 0.04 -7.13 -9.50
CA GLY A 18 -1.11 -6.23 -9.55
C GLY A 18 -1.80 -6.02 -8.20
N GLY A 19 -1.08 -6.23 -7.09
CA GLY A 19 -1.56 -5.92 -5.73
C GLY A 19 -1.44 -4.44 -5.37
N GLY A 20 -1.78 -4.08 -4.13
CA GLY A 20 -1.78 -2.67 -3.69
C GLY A 20 -0.42 -1.98 -3.85
N SER A 21 0.66 -2.65 -3.46
CA SER A 21 2.02 -2.10 -3.61
C SER A 21 2.43 -1.90 -5.07
N GLY A 22 2.13 -2.88 -5.93
CA GLY A 22 2.45 -2.81 -7.36
C GLY A 22 1.66 -1.71 -8.08
N LEU A 23 0.37 -1.56 -7.77
CA LEU A 23 -0.45 -0.48 -8.31
C LEU A 23 0.06 0.90 -7.87
N MET A 24 0.39 1.06 -6.59
CA MET A 24 0.98 2.31 -6.09
C MET A 24 2.31 2.62 -6.78
N ALA A 25 3.21 1.63 -6.88
CA ALA A 25 4.49 1.82 -7.57
C ALA A 25 4.33 2.21 -9.04
N ALA A 26 3.39 1.56 -9.76
CA ALA A 26 3.12 1.86 -11.15
C ALA A 26 2.52 3.26 -11.34
N ILE A 27 1.63 3.69 -10.44
CA ILE A 27 1.05 5.04 -10.45
C ILE A 27 2.15 6.08 -10.23
N GLU A 28 2.98 5.93 -9.19
CA GLU A 28 4.04 6.88 -8.86
C GLU A 28 5.08 6.99 -9.99
N ALA A 29 5.46 5.87 -10.62
CA ALA A 29 6.36 5.88 -11.76
C ALA A 29 5.73 6.56 -12.99
N ALA A 30 4.45 6.31 -13.28
CA ALA A 30 3.75 6.95 -14.39
C ALA A 30 3.59 8.46 -14.20
N GLU A 31 3.34 8.93 -12.97
CA GLU A 31 3.29 10.37 -12.66
C GLU A 31 4.65 11.06 -12.83
N GLN A 32 5.74 10.31 -12.67
CA GLN A 32 7.10 10.75 -13.05
C GLN A 32 7.38 10.63 -14.55
N ARG A 33 6.34 10.41 -15.37
CA ARG A 33 6.39 10.31 -16.84
C ARG A 33 7.16 9.10 -17.37
N ALA A 34 7.39 8.08 -16.55
CA ALA A 34 7.94 6.82 -17.02
C ALA A 34 6.89 6.06 -17.85
N LYS A 35 7.34 5.36 -18.89
CA LYS A 35 6.50 4.39 -19.62
C LYS A 35 6.47 3.09 -18.84
N VAL A 36 5.35 2.79 -18.20
CA VAL A 36 5.22 1.69 -17.24
C VAL A 36 4.43 0.50 -17.80
N LEU A 37 4.97 -0.70 -17.62
CA LEU A 37 4.26 -1.97 -17.75
C LEU A 37 4.05 -2.59 -16.37
N LEU A 38 2.81 -2.86 -16.00
CA LEU A 38 2.47 -3.70 -14.86
C LEU A 38 2.01 -5.07 -15.37
N VAL A 39 2.62 -6.14 -14.86
CA VAL A 39 2.21 -7.53 -15.14
C VAL A 39 1.63 -8.19 -13.90
N GLU A 40 0.57 -8.96 -14.07
CA GLU A 40 -0.07 -9.76 -13.03
C GLU A 40 -0.27 -11.18 -13.56
N LYS A 41 0.06 -12.18 -12.73
CA LYS A 41 -0.06 -13.59 -13.09
C LYS A 41 -1.52 -14.04 -13.14
N GLN A 42 -2.37 -13.50 -12.27
CA GLN A 42 -3.77 -13.86 -12.18
C GLN A 42 -4.61 -13.16 -13.27
N PRO A 43 -5.83 -13.66 -13.55
CA PRO A 43 -6.76 -12.98 -14.47
C PRO A 43 -7.24 -11.62 -13.97
N THR A 44 -7.08 -11.34 -12.67
CA THR A 44 -7.54 -10.11 -12.03
C THR A 44 -6.45 -9.49 -11.15
N LEU A 45 -6.50 -8.17 -11.01
CA LEU A 45 -5.68 -7.42 -10.07
C LEU A 45 -6.12 -7.69 -8.62
N GLY A 46 -5.23 -7.43 -7.68
CA GLY A 46 -5.55 -7.35 -6.25
C GLY A 46 -4.64 -8.19 -5.37
N GLY A 47 -4.28 -9.40 -5.80
CA GLY A 47 -3.47 -10.32 -5.00
C GLY A 47 -4.00 -10.47 -3.56
N SER A 48 -3.08 -10.60 -2.59
CA SER A 48 -3.45 -10.65 -1.17
C SER A 48 -4.10 -9.36 -0.66
N THR A 49 -3.78 -8.20 -1.24
CA THR A 49 -4.39 -6.92 -0.86
C THR A 49 -5.90 -6.95 -1.09
N GLY A 50 -6.36 -7.46 -2.23
CA GLY A 50 -7.80 -7.57 -2.55
C GLY A 50 -8.56 -8.58 -1.69
N MET A 51 -7.85 -9.45 -0.96
CA MET A 51 -8.41 -10.44 -0.03
C MET A 51 -8.34 -9.96 1.43
N ALA A 52 -7.62 -8.87 1.71
CA ALA A 52 -7.40 -8.38 3.05
C ALA A 52 -8.64 -7.67 3.61
N ILE A 53 -8.73 -7.58 4.93
CA ILE A 53 -9.75 -6.78 5.64
C ILE A 53 -9.61 -5.29 5.28
N GLY A 54 -8.40 -4.83 4.96
CA GLY A 54 -8.14 -3.44 4.56
C GLY A 54 -7.74 -2.51 5.71
N SER A 55 -7.31 -3.08 6.84
CA SER A 55 -6.75 -2.33 7.97
C SER A 55 -5.34 -1.83 7.67
N VAL A 56 -5.12 -0.53 7.83
CA VAL A 56 -3.83 0.14 7.65
C VAL A 56 -3.52 0.95 8.90
N THR A 57 -2.44 0.59 9.60
CA THR A 57 -2.02 1.26 10.83
C THR A 57 -1.07 2.40 10.49
N ALA A 58 -1.46 3.64 10.83
CA ALA A 58 -0.67 4.83 10.52
C ALA A 58 -0.88 5.93 11.58
N ALA A 59 0.24 6.41 12.13
CA ALA A 59 0.28 7.49 13.10
C ALA A 59 0.55 8.84 12.44
N GLY A 60 0.03 9.92 13.03
CA GLY A 60 0.17 11.28 12.51
C GLY A 60 -0.66 11.57 11.26
N THR A 61 -1.77 10.86 11.03
CA THR A 61 -2.61 11.07 9.84
C THR A 61 -3.52 12.29 9.98
N ALA A 62 -3.93 12.87 8.85
CA ALA A 62 -4.98 13.88 8.82
C ALA A 62 -6.32 13.37 9.38
N LEU A 63 -6.58 12.05 9.26
CA LEU A 63 -7.76 11.40 9.85
C LEU A 63 -7.69 11.40 11.39
N GLN A 64 -6.52 11.15 11.98
CA GLN A 64 -6.31 11.30 13.42
C GLN A 64 -6.48 12.75 13.87
N ALA A 65 -5.88 13.70 13.15
CA ALA A 65 -6.02 15.12 13.45
C ALA A 65 -7.49 15.58 13.40
N ALA A 66 -8.26 15.14 12.41
CA ALA A 66 -9.70 15.44 12.29
C ALA A 66 -10.53 14.84 13.43
N ALA A 67 -10.07 13.75 14.03
CA ALA A 67 -10.67 13.11 15.20
C ALA A 67 -10.14 13.68 16.54
N GLY A 68 -9.30 14.71 16.52
CA GLY A 68 -8.69 15.29 17.73
C GLY A 68 -7.63 14.41 18.38
N ILE A 69 -7.08 13.42 17.66
CA ILE A 69 -6.08 12.48 18.15
C ILE A 69 -4.68 12.97 17.74
N GLN A 70 -3.80 13.09 18.73
CA GLN A 70 -2.38 13.34 18.51
C GLN A 70 -1.60 12.04 18.61
N ASP A 71 -0.72 11.80 17.66
CA ASP A 71 0.08 10.58 17.59
C ASP A 71 1.41 10.87 16.88
N SER A 72 2.37 9.95 16.95
CA SER A 72 3.71 10.15 16.39
C SER A 72 4.30 8.85 15.83
N ALA A 73 5.23 8.98 14.88
CA ALA A 73 5.99 7.86 14.36
C ALA A 73 6.78 7.13 15.45
N ASP A 74 7.31 7.86 16.44
CA ASP A 74 8.03 7.25 17.58
C ASP A 74 7.12 6.41 18.46
N GLY A 75 5.94 6.94 18.82
CA GLY A 75 4.94 6.18 19.57
C GLY A 75 4.46 4.95 18.82
N HIS A 76 4.26 5.07 17.50
CA HIS A 76 3.89 3.95 16.64
C HIS A 76 5.00 2.89 16.58
N LEU A 77 6.26 3.28 16.42
CA LEU A 77 7.37 2.33 16.41
C LEU A 77 7.49 1.59 17.75
N GLN A 78 7.36 2.31 18.87
CA GLN A 78 7.39 1.70 20.19
C GLN A 78 6.27 0.66 20.37
N ASP A 79 5.07 0.96 19.87
CA ASP A 79 3.96 0.01 19.94
C ASP A 79 4.13 -1.17 19.00
N LEU A 80 4.62 -0.94 17.78
CA LEU A 80 4.94 -1.99 16.81
C LEU A 80 5.93 -3.01 17.38
N LEU A 81 6.97 -2.54 18.09
CA LEU A 81 7.97 -3.41 18.72
C LEU A 81 7.43 -4.22 19.91
N LYS A 82 6.24 -3.89 20.45
CA LYS A 82 5.55 -4.72 21.45
C LYS A 82 4.76 -5.86 20.80
N CYS A 83 4.45 -5.74 19.51
CA CYS A 83 3.69 -6.72 18.73
C CYS A 83 4.56 -7.80 18.09
N LEU A 84 5.86 -7.85 18.41
CA LEU A 84 6.77 -8.85 17.85
C LEU A 84 6.30 -10.27 18.22
N PRO A 85 6.35 -11.22 17.27
CA PRO A 85 6.02 -12.61 17.55
C PRO A 85 6.85 -13.16 18.73
N PRO A 86 6.28 -14.04 19.56
CA PRO A 86 7.02 -14.67 20.65
C PRO A 86 8.33 -15.30 20.15
N GLY A 87 9.44 -14.98 20.81
CA GLY A 87 10.77 -15.47 20.45
C GLY A 87 11.57 -14.53 19.54
N ASN A 88 10.95 -13.47 18.98
CA ASN A 88 11.64 -12.48 18.19
C ASN A 88 12.08 -11.29 19.06
N ARG A 89 13.24 -10.71 18.75
CA ARG A 89 13.78 -9.50 19.36
C ARG A 89 13.83 -8.37 18.35
N SER A 90 13.99 -7.14 18.82
CA SER A 90 14.08 -5.97 17.94
C SER A 90 15.25 -6.06 16.95
N GLU A 91 16.35 -6.72 17.37
CA GLU A 91 17.53 -6.96 16.54
C GLU A 91 17.28 -7.92 15.36
N ASP A 92 16.21 -8.71 15.42
CA ASP A 92 15.83 -9.63 14.32
C ASP A 92 15.12 -8.88 13.17
N TYR A 93 14.85 -7.58 13.34
CA TYR A 93 14.20 -6.71 12.36
C TYR A 93 15.13 -5.60 11.90
N ASP A 94 14.95 -5.19 10.64
CA ASP A 94 15.59 -3.98 10.14
C ASP A 94 14.86 -2.75 10.71
N LEU A 95 15.40 -2.22 11.82
CA LEU A 95 14.84 -1.06 12.50
C LEU A 95 14.83 0.20 11.64
N ALA A 96 15.74 0.33 10.67
CA ALA A 96 15.73 1.46 9.76
C ALA A 96 14.54 1.36 8.79
N LEU A 97 14.24 0.17 8.28
CA LEU A 97 13.04 -0.06 7.48
C LEU A 97 11.75 0.05 8.29
N SER A 98 11.73 -0.45 9.54
CA SER A 98 10.57 -0.27 10.43
C SER A 98 10.30 1.21 10.72
N ARG A 99 11.36 2.01 11.00
CA ARG A 99 11.25 3.47 11.15
C ARG A 99 10.71 4.12 9.88
N LEU A 100 11.30 3.80 8.73
CA LEU A 100 10.86 4.35 7.45
C LEU A 100 9.37 4.03 7.18
N MET A 101 8.94 2.80 7.47
CA MET A 101 7.55 2.40 7.31
C MET A 101 6.60 3.26 8.17
N VAL A 102 6.86 3.41 9.47
CA VAL A 102 5.96 4.18 10.36
C VAL A 102 5.99 5.68 10.06
N GLU A 103 7.12 6.21 9.60
CA GLU A 103 7.27 7.62 9.19
C GLU A 103 6.53 7.92 7.88
N ARG A 104 6.48 6.95 6.97
CA ARG A 104 5.87 7.08 5.63
C ARG A 104 4.40 6.65 5.56
N ALA A 105 3.92 5.91 6.55
CA ALA A 105 2.55 5.43 6.64
C ALA A 105 1.49 6.55 6.49
N PRO A 106 1.59 7.72 7.15
CA PRO A 106 0.55 8.74 7.00
C PRO A 106 0.49 9.35 5.60
N GLN A 107 1.62 9.47 4.90
CA GLN A 107 1.67 9.94 3.52
C GLN A 107 1.08 8.90 2.57
N ALA A 108 1.28 7.61 2.84
CA ALA A 108 0.63 6.54 2.07
C ALA A 108 -0.90 6.58 2.22
N ILE A 109 -1.43 6.79 3.44
CA ILE A 109 -2.88 7.00 3.66
C ILE A 109 -3.38 8.22 2.89
N ALA A 110 -2.70 9.36 3.01
CA ALA A 110 -3.08 10.58 2.31
C ALA A 110 -3.12 10.35 0.79
N ARG A 111 -2.12 9.64 0.26
CA ARG A 111 -2.03 9.32 -1.16
C ARG A 111 -3.16 8.41 -1.63
N LEU A 112 -3.50 7.38 -0.84
CA LEU A 112 -4.64 6.51 -1.14
C LEU A 112 -5.96 7.31 -1.18
N ILE A 113 -6.13 8.27 -0.26
CA ILE A 113 -7.29 9.18 -0.24
C ILE A 113 -7.35 10.05 -1.49
N GLU A 114 -6.22 10.64 -1.91
CA GLU A 114 -6.14 11.43 -3.15
C GLU A 114 -6.52 10.60 -4.39
N LEU A 115 -6.14 9.32 -4.41
CA LEU A 115 -6.47 8.39 -5.49
C LEU A 115 -7.93 7.88 -5.42
N GLY A 116 -8.69 8.28 -4.41
CA GLY A 116 -10.12 7.97 -4.28
C GLY A 116 -10.44 6.80 -3.34
N VAL A 117 -9.44 6.20 -2.69
CA VAL A 117 -9.67 5.18 -1.66
C VAL A 117 -10.21 5.86 -0.41
N ARG A 118 -11.26 5.28 0.19
CA ARG A 118 -11.86 5.82 1.41
C ARG A 118 -11.49 4.98 2.61
N PHE A 119 -11.47 5.62 3.77
CA PHE A 119 -11.17 4.99 5.05
C PHE A 119 -12.24 5.33 6.08
N SER A 120 -12.45 4.40 7.00
CA SER A 120 -13.10 4.62 8.29
C SER A 120 -12.06 4.53 9.41
N GLY A 121 -12.34 5.20 10.52
CA GLY A 121 -11.42 5.29 11.66
C GLY A 121 -10.90 6.72 11.85
N PRO A 122 -9.85 6.91 12.67
CA PRO A 122 -9.02 5.86 13.29
C PRO A 122 -9.76 5.02 14.33
N HIS A 123 -9.51 3.71 14.34
CA HIS A 123 -10.06 2.73 15.27
C HIS A 123 -9.01 2.28 16.31
N PRO A 124 -9.43 1.75 17.47
CA PRO A 124 -8.54 1.08 18.41
C PRO A 124 -7.97 -0.22 17.83
N GLU A 125 -6.71 -0.51 18.15
CA GLU A 125 -6.00 -1.73 17.73
C GLU A 125 -5.08 -2.23 18.86
N PRO A 126 -5.60 -2.90 19.90
CA PRO A 126 -4.75 -3.42 20.97
C PRO A 126 -3.64 -4.35 20.41
N PRO A 127 -2.38 -4.23 20.87
CA PRO A 127 -1.91 -3.50 22.06
C PRO A 127 -1.44 -2.05 21.80
N HIS A 128 -1.74 -1.46 20.64
CA HIS A 128 -1.40 -0.07 20.35
C HIS A 128 -2.09 0.90 21.32
N THR A 129 -1.35 1.90 21.81
CA THR A 129 -1.83 2.79 22.87
C THR A 129 -2.64 3.98 22.36
N VAL A 130 -2.62 4.24 21.05
CA VAL A 130 -3.36 5.33 20.39
C VAL A 130 -4.19 4.75 19.25
N TYR A 131 -5.36 5.33 18.99
CA TYR A 131 -6.22 4.91 17.89
C TYR A 131 -5.58 5.34 16.57
N ARG A 132 -5.15 4.36 15.77
CA ARG A 132 -4.37 4.60 14.54
C ARG A 132 -4.60 3.56 13.43
N MET A 133 -5.60 2.68 13.59
CA MET A 133 -5.99 1.73 12.56
C MET A 133 -7.04 2.37 11.64
N HIS A 134 -6.74 2.47 10.36
CA HIS A 134 -7.63 3.03 9.32
C HIS A 134 -8.12 1.89 8.43
N ASN A 135 -9.42 1.66 8.36
CA ASN A 135 -9.99 0.55 7.59
C ASN A 135 -10.54 1.05 6.26
N ILE A 136 -10.05 0.50 5.15
CA ILE A 136 -10.57 0.77 3.81
C ILE A 136 -12.08 0.47 3.74
N VAL A 137 -12.83 1.34 3.09
CA VAL A 137 -14.27 1.17 2.85
C VAL A 137 -14.64 1.43 1.37
N PRO A 138 -15.62 0.70 0.79
CA PRO A 138 -16.41 -0.36 1.42
C PRO A 138 -15.62 -1.66 1.65
N ASP A 139 -14.63 -1.95 0.82
CA ASP A 139 -13.76 -3.11 0.93
C ASP A 139 -12.46 -2.91 0.10
N THR A 140 -11.51 -3.84 0.24
CA THR A 140 -10.23 -3.80 -0.46
C THR A 140 -10.35 -4.09 -1.96
N THR A 141 -11.39 -4.80 -2.41
CA THR A 141 -11.63 -5.03 -3.84
C THR A 141 -12.00 -3.72 -4.53
N ALA A 142 -12.86 -2.89 -3.91
CA ALA A 142 -13.18 -1.55 -4.38
C ALA A 142 -11.94 -0.64 -4.41
N ALA A 143 -11.05 -0.74 -3.41
CA ALA A 143 -9.78 -0.01 -3.43
C ALA A 143 -8.86 -0.45 -4.58
N ILE A 144 -8.70 -1.75 -4.81
CA ILE A 144 -7.92 -2.27 -5.93
C ILE A 144 -8.49 -1.83 -7.28
N ASN A 145 -9.81 -1.85 -7.44
CA ASN A 145 -10.46 -1.37 -8.66
C ASN A 145 -10.20 0.13 -8.87
N THR A 146 -10.31 0.93 -7.82
CA THR A 146 -10.02 2.37 -7.83
C THR A 146 -8.58 2.63 -8.27
N LEU A 147 -7.61 1.94 -7.67
CA LEU A 147 -6.20 2.06 -8.02
C LEU A 147 -5.92 1.54 -9.44
N GLY A 148 -6.58 0.47 -9.87
CA GLY A 148 -6.45 -0.06 -11.23
C GLY A 148 -6.96 0.91 -12.31
N VAL A 149 -8.02 1.67 -12.02
CA VAL A 149 -8.50 2.78 -12.87
C VAL A 149 -7.51 3.95 -12.83
N ALA A 150 -7.02 4.31 -11.64
CA ALA A 150 -6.05 5.37 -11.47
C ALA A 150 -4.73 5.11 -12.23
N ALA A 151 -4.23 3.87 -12.21
CA ALA A 151 -3.05 3.46 -12.96
C ALA A 151 -3.26 3.57 -14.48
N ARG A 152 -4.36 2.99 -15.00
CA ARG A 152 -4.65 3.02 -16.44
C ARG A 152 -4.88 4.43 -16.97
N SER A 153 -5.59 5.28 -16.22
CA SER A 153 -5.81 6.68 -16.60
C SER A 153 -4.51 7.51 -16.67
N ARG A 154 -3.43 7.04 -16.06
CA ARG A 154 -2.08 7.64 -16.12
C ARG A 154 -1.19 7.01 -17.19
N GLY A 155 -1.72 6.12 -18.03
CA GLY A 155 -0.98 5.49 -19.12
C GLY A 155 -0.18 4.26 -18.71
N VAL A 156 -0.38 3.71 -17.51
CA VAL A 156 0.18 2.40 -17.15
C VAL A 156 -0.44 1.33 -18.04
N THR A 157 0.41 0.58 -18.75
CA THR A 157 -0.02 -0.61 -19.47
C THR A 157 -0.16 -1.74 -18.46
N VAL A 158 -1.33 -2.35 -18.36
CA VAL A 158 -1.60 -3.45 -17.41
C VAL A 158 -1.88 -4.73 -18.19
N GLN A 159 -1.10 -5.78 -17.93
CA GLN A 159 -1.28 -7.12 -18.49
C GLN A 159 -1.54 -8.11 -17.38
N THR A 160 -2.61 -8.89 -17.51
CA THR A 160 -2.94 -10.02 -16.64
C THR A 160 -2.52 -11.32 -17.31
N GLU A 161 -2.49 -12.41 -16.55
CA GLU A 161 -2.09 -13.74 -17.04
C GLU A 161 -0.69 -13.77 -17.67
N THR A 162 0.26 -13.02 -17.08
CA THR A 162 1.65 -12.86 -17.54
C THR A 162 2.67 -13.32 -16.50
#